data_AF-A0A929X8U8-F1
#
_entry.id   AF-A0A929X8U8-F1
#
_cell.length_a   1.000
_cell.length_b   1.000
_cell.length_c   1.000
_cell.angle_alpha   90.00
_cell.angle_beta   90.00
_cell.angle_gamma   90.00
#
_symmetry.space_group_name_H-M   'P 1'
#
loop_
_entity.id
_entity.type
_entity.pdbx_description
1 polymer ?
#
loop_
_entity_poly.entity_id
_entity_poly.type
_entity_poly.pdbx_seq_one_letter_code
_entity_poly.pdbx_strand_id
1 'polypeptide(L)'
;MQNAAEKKQFDCIVVGGGAFGLAAISAMADLGITKSILLEKKKQLGSALQKSGESILLSGKAFTGEGLLKQFHTLLKIYAVQSAVGKEVLSFTYREKEDYPYQVEVKNTESGAVSCLYGKILLLSFAKKEAPLSSGMALPKERKGSLYLADQTQSIREALEAGGKIGRQIGEKLLSQKNKFHS
;
A
#
# COMPACT_ATOMS: atom_id res chain seq x y z
N MET A 1 -18.64 29.40 10.69
CA MET A 1 -17.45 28.54 10.89
C MET A 1 -17.69 27.25 10.12
N GLN A 2 -17.02 27.06 8.98
CA GLN A 2 -17.14 25.82 8.21
C GLN A 2 -16.34 24.74 8.94
N ASN A 3 -17.00 23.66 9.35
CA ASN A 3 -16.31 22.43 9.76
C ASN A 3 -15.49 21.95 8.56
N ALA A 4 -14.18 22.24 8.56
CA ALA A 4 -13.27 21.63 7.60
C ALA A 4 -13.32 20.12 7.87
N ALA A 5 -13.93 19.35 6.97
CA ALA A 5 -13.97 17.90 7.07
C ALA A 5 -12.56 17.38 7.34
N GLU A 6 -12.39 16.60 8.40
CA GLU A 6 -11.10 16.11 8.84
C GLU A 6 -10.42 15.35 7.69
N LYS A 7 -9.23 15.83 7.29
CA LYS A 7 -8.47 15.22 6.18
C LYS A 7 -8.03 13.82 6.62
N LYS A 8 -8.40 12.79 5.87
CA LYS A 8 -7.95 11.40 6.12
C LYS A 8 -6.47 11.25 5.80
N GLN A 9 -5.64 11.28 6.84
CA GLN A 9 -4.17 11.31 6.75
C GLN A 9 -3.54 9.97 7.19
N PHE A 10 -2.49 9.55 6.48
CA PHE A 10 -1.77 8.30 6.71
C PHE A 10 -0.25 8.48 6.62
N ASP A 11 0.50 7.81 7.47
CA ASP A 11 1.96 7.72 7.36
C ASP A 11 2.36 7.00 6.06
N CYS A 12 1.57 6.02 5.60
CA CYS A 12 1.76 5.39 4.29
C CYS A 12 0.43 4.99 3.64
N ILE A 13 0.28 5.28 2.34
CA ILE A 13 -0.80 4.77 1.49
C ILE A 13 -0.20 3.71 0.56
N VAL A 14 -0.70 2.49 0.64
CA VAL A 14 -0.31 1.37 -0.24
C VAL A 14 -1.44 1.10 -1.22
N VAL A 15 -1.15 1.12 -2.52
CA VAL A 15 -2.14 0.90 -3.58
C VAL A 15 -1.88 -0.44 -4.25
N GLY A 16 -2.83 -1.36 -4.16
CA GLY A 16 -2.76 -2.72 -4.68
C GLY A 16 -2.64 -3.75 -3.55
N GLY A 17 -3.70 -4.53 -3.35
CA GLY A 17 -3.83 -5.54 -2.29
C GLY A 17 -3.25 -6.90 -2.64
N GLY A 18 -2.31 -6.98 -3.58
CA GLY A 18 -1.63 -8.21 -3.98
C GLY A 18 -0.49 -8.61 -3.05
N ALA A 19 0.28 -9.61 -3.44
CA ALA A 19 1.38 -10.17 -2.66
C ALA A 19 2.39 -9.12 -2.16
N PHE A 20 2.86 -8.25 -3.06
CA PHE A 20 3.80 -7.18 -2.71
C PHE A 20 3.21 -6.19 -1.71
N GLY A 21 2.03 -5.64 -1.98
CA GLY A 21 1.38 -4.65 -1.13
C GLY A 21 1.05 -5.19 0.27
N LEU A 22 0.57 -6.44 0.35
CA LEU A 22 0.31 -7.14 1.61
C LEU A 22 1.58 -7.36 2.42
N ALA A 23 2.66 -7.82 1.78
CA ALA A 23 3.94 -8.00 2.45
C ALA A 23 4.52 -6.66 2.94
N ALA A 24 4.45 -5.62 2.12
CA ALA A 24 4.97 -4.30 2.48
C ALA A 24 4.22 -3.68 3.66
N ILE A 25 2.88 -3.68 3.63
CA ILE A 25 2.11 -3.08 4.72
C ILE A 25 2.21 -3.88 6.02
N SER A 26 2.32 -5.21 5.93
CA SER A 26 2.51 -6.05 7.12
C SER A 26 3.89 -5.84 7.74
N ALA A 27 4.94 -5.74 6.93
CA ALA A 27 6.29 -5.44 7.43
C ALA A 27 6.39 -4.04 8.06
N MET A 28 5.64 -3.05 7.56
CA MET A 28 5.51 -1.75 8.22
C MET A 28 4.81 -1.88 9.58
N ALA A 29 3.74 -2.67 9.64
CA ALA A 29 2.96 -2.89 10.84
C ALA A 29 3.76 -3.62 11.95
N ASP A 30 4.59 -4.60 11.58
CA ASP A 30 5.52 -5.28 12.50
C ASP A 30 6.51 -4.30 13.17
N LEU A 31 6.81 -3.17 12.53
CA LEU A 31 7.63 -2.09 13.07
C LEU A 31 6.82 -1.03 13.85
N GLY A 32 5.52 -1.25 14.07
CA GLY A 32 4.62 -0.33 14.77
C GLY A 32 4.07 0.81 13.89
N ILE A 33 4.27 0.78 12.57
CA ILE A 33 3.70 1.78 11.65
C ILE A 33 2.29 1.36 11.24
N THR A 34 1.30 1.65 12.10
CA THR A 34 -0.10 1.24 11.94
C THR A 34 -1.02 2.32 11.37
N LYS A 35 -0.59 3.59 11.35
CA LYS A 35 -1.30 4.70 10.66
C LYS A 35 -1.12 4.61 9.14
N SER A 36 -1.38 3.45 8.56
CA SER A 36 -1.24 3.15 7.14
C SER A 36 -2.54 2.57 6.58
N ILE A 37 -2.72 2.66 5.27
CA ILE A 37 -3.90 2.11 4.57
C ILE A 37 -3.52 1.34 3.32
N LEU A 38 -4.12 0.17 3.15
CA LEU A 38 -4.06 -0.62 1.92
C LEU A 38 -5.33 -0.41 1.08
N LEU A 39 -5.19 0.05 -0.16
CA LEU A 39 -6.27 0.25 -1.11
C LEU A 39 -6.27 -0.85 -2.17
N GLU A 40 -7.43 -1.44 -2.44
CA GLU A 40 -7.62 -2.44 -3.49
C GLU A 40 -8.86 -2.13 -4.32
N LYS A 41 -8.69 -2.11 -5.65
CA LYS A 41 -9.78 -1.85 -6.60
C LYS A 41 -10.83 -2.94 -6.58
N LYS A 42 -10.41 -4.21 -6.47
CA LYS A 42 -11.30 -5.36 -6.42
C LYS A 42 -11.98 -5.47 -5.06
N LYS A 43 -13.02 -6.30 -4.96
CA LYS A 43 -13.76 -6.54 -3.71
C LYS A 43 -13.00 -7.40 -2.70
N GLN A 44 -11.79 -7.87 -3.02
CA GLN A 44 -11.01 -8.79 -2.20
C GLN A 44 -9.50 -8.59 -2.39
N LEU A 45 -8.73 -8.85 -1.34
CA LEU A 45 -7.26 -8.81 -1.33
C LEU A 45 -6.66 -10.13 -1.86
N GLY A 46 -5.36 -10.13 -2.12
CA GLY A 46 -4.55 -11.31 -2.46
C GLY A 46 -4.25 -11.45 -3.95
N SER A 47 -5.16 -11.05 -4.84
CA SER A 47 -4.97 -11.12 -6.30
C SER A 47 -4.44 -12.49 -6.75
N ALA A 48 -3.19 -12.58 -7.24
CA ALA A 48 -2.56 -13.83 -7.65
C ALA A 48 -2.42 -14.87 -6.51
N LEU A 49 -2.31 -14.44 -5.24
CA LEU A 49 -2.25 -15.35 -4.10
C LEU A 49 -3.50 -16.23 -3.98
N GLN A 50 -4.68 -15.70 -4.36
CA GLN A 50 -5.92 -16.47 -4.30
C GLN A 50 -6.01 -17.56 -5.36
N LYS A 51 -5.26 -17.40 -6.46
CA LYS A 51 -5.30 -18.30 -7.62
C LYS A 51 -4.12 -19.26 -7.67
N SER A 52 -3.17 -19.11 -6.74
CA SER A 52 -1.95 -19.90 -6.72
C SER A 52 -2.25 -21.31 -6.19
N GLY A 53 -2.19 -22.30 -7.09
CA GLY A 53 -2.23 -23.72 -6.73
C GLY A 53 -0.84 -24.29 -6.40
N GLU A 54 0.22 -23.56 -6.69
CA GLU A 54 1.60 -23.97 -6.43
C GLU A 54 2.06 -23.59 -5.02
N SER A 55 2.96 -24.38 -4.45
CA SER A 55 3.58 -24.07 -3.17
C SER A 55 4.55 -22.90 -3.32
N ILE A 56 4.37 -21.87 -2.49
CA ILE A 56 5.25 -20.70 -2.40
C ILE A 56 6.26 -20.97 -1.29
N LEU A 57 7.54 -21.05 -1.64
CA LEU A 57 8.62 -21.26 -0.68
C LEU A 57 9.12 -19.90 -0.15
N LEU A 58 8.97 -19.65 1.14
CA LEU A 58 9.48 -18.47 1.84
C LEU A 58 10.34 -18.90 3.01
N SER A 59 11.59 -18.42 3.07
CA SER A 59 12.53 -18.72 4.17
C SER A 59 12.63 -20.22 4.51
N GLY A 60 12.62 -21.08 3.48
CA GLY A 60 12.70 -22.53 3.63
C GLY A 60 11.39 -23.22 4.03
N LYS A 61 10.28 -22.48 4.19
CA LYS A 61 8.95 -23.03 4.49
C LYS A 61 8.02 -22.91 3.29
N ALA A 62 7.30 -23.99 3.02
CA ALA A 62 6.30 -24.07 1.96
C ALA A 62 4.94 -23.57 2.46
N PHE A 63 4.30 -22.71 1.68
CA PHE A 63 2.95 -22.21 1.96
C PHE A 63 2.07 -22.27 0.72
N THR A 64 0.76 -22.45 0.91
CA THR A 64 -0.22 -22.19 -0.14
C THR A 64 -0.51 -20.68 -0.22
N GLY A 65 -0.92 -20.20 -1.40
CA GLY A 65 -1.30 -18.79 -1.57
C GLY A 65 -2.49 -18.39 -0.68
N GLU A 66 -3.48 -19.27 -0.52
CA GLU A 66 -4.59 -19.08 0.41
C GLU A 66 -4.13 -19.02 1.88
N GLY A 67 -3.21 -19.92 2.27
CA GLY A 67 -2.64 -19.95 3.61
C GLY A 67 -1.91 -18.65 3.96
N LEU A 68 -1.10 -18.12 3.04
CA LEU A 68 -0.45 -16.82 3.21
C LEU A 68 -1.44 -15.67 3.28
N LEU A 69 -2.46 -15.66 2.42
CA LEU A 69 -3.48 -14.61 2.44
C LEU A 69 -4.21 -14.58 3.79
N LYS A 70 -4.55 -15.75 4.35
CA LYS A 70 -5.16 -15.85 5.69
C LYS A 70 -4.24 -15.29 6.78
N GLN A 71 -2.93 -15.55 6.70
CA GLN A 71 -1.95 -14.96 7.61
C GLN A 71 -1.92 -13.44 7.49
N PHE A 72 -1.88 -12.89 6.28
CA PHE A 72 -1.93 -11.44 6.08
C PHE A 72 -3.20 -10.81 6.65
N HIS A 73 -4.38 -11.39 6.42
CA HIS A 73 -5.62 -10.92 7.04
C HIS A 73 -5.54 -10.91 8.56
N THR A 74 -4.92 -11.94 9.14
CA THR A 74 -4.73 -12.04 10.59
C THR A 74 -3.81 -10.92 11.10
N LEU A 75 -2.68 -10.67 10.42
CA LEU A 75 -1.75 -9.59 10.78
C LEU A 75 -2.38 -8.21 10.67
N LEU A 76 -3.08 -7.92 9.57
CA LEU A 76 -3.78 -6.64 9.39
C LEU A 76 -4.79 -6.39 10.52
N LYS A 77 -5.48 -7.43 10.97
CA LYS A 77 -6.42 -7.36 12.10
C LYS A 77 -5.70 -7.14 13.43
N ILE A 78 -4.65 -7.90 13.72
CA ILE A 78 -3.87 -7.80 14.97
C ILE A 78 -3.30 -6.40 15.14
N TYR A 79 -2.72 -5.84 14.08
CA TYR A 79 -2.11 -4.51 14.10
C TYR A 79 -3.10 -3.36 13.86
N ALA A 80 -4.39 -3.67 13.70
CA ALA A 80 -5.43 -2.70 13.38
C ALA A 80 -5.09 -1.80 12.17
N VAL A 81 -4.40 -2.38 11.16
CA VAL A 81 -4.04 -1.68 9.93
C VAL A 81 -5.28 -1.53 9.06
N GLN A 82 -5.50 -0.33 8.54
CA GLN A 82 -6.66 -0.07 7.69
C GLN A 82 -6.49 -0.73 6.32
N SER A 83 -7.55 -1.38 5.84
CA SER A 83 -7.63 -1.84 4.46
C SER A 83 -9.00 -1.47 3.87
N ALA A 84 -9.02 -1.12 2.59
CA ALA A 84 -10.24 -0.75 1.88
C ALA A 84 -10.26 -1.39 0.49
N VAL A 85 -11.17 -2.33 0.32
CA VAL A 85 -11.49 -3.00 -0.94
C VAL A 85 -12.56 -2.22 -1.72
N GLY A 86 -12.68 -2.47 -3.01
CA GLY A 86 -13.60 -1.73 -3.88
C GLY A 86 -13.24 -0.25 -3.98
N LYS A 87 -11.96 0.09 -3.79
CA LYS A 87 -11.40 1.45 -3.82
C LYS A 87 -10.40 1.56 -4.96
N GLU A 88 -10.82 2.19 -6.05
CA GLU A 88 -9.98 2.47 -7.19
C GLU A 88 -9.30 3.83 -6.98
N VAL A 89 -7.98 3.86 -7.01
CA VAL A 89 -7.26 5.14 -7.11
C VAL A 89 -7.53 5.72 -8.49
N LEU A 90 -7.77 7.02 -8.61
CA LEU A 90 -7.98 7.70 -9.89
C LEU A 90 -6.76 8.54 -10.28
N SER A 91 -6.18 9.20 -9.28
CA SER A 91 -5.05 10.11 -9.44
C SER A 91 -4.29 10.27 -8.13
N PHE A 92 -3.06 10.77 -8.21
CA PHE A 92 -2.38 11.34 -7.05
C PHE A 92 -1.57 12.57 -7.45
N THR A 93 -1.40 13.49 -6.51
CA THR A 93 -0.62 14.72 -6.67
C THR A 93 0.37 14.85 -5.53
N TYR A 94 1.57 15.36 -5.82
CA TYR A 94 2.59 15.66 -4.83
C TYR A 94 2.58 17.16 -4.48
N ARG A 95 2.45 17.48 -3.19
CA ARG A 95 2.34 18.82 -2.63
C ARG A 95 3.52 19.07 -1.70
N GLU A 96 4.59 19.65 -2.23
CA GLU A 96 5.91 19.68 -1.57
C GLU A 96 5.97 20.34 -0.20
N LYS A 97 5.10 21.31 0.07
CA LYS A 97 5.08 22.09 1.32
C LYS A 97 4.16 21.53 2.39
N GLU A 98 3.54 20.36 2.16
CA GLU A 98 2.59 19.75 3.07
C GLU A 98 3.23 18.58 3.85
N ASP A 99 2.86 18.41 5.11
CA ASP A 99 3.34 17.29 5.95
C ASP A 99 2.95 15.91 5.37
N TYR A 100 1.81 15.85 4.69
CA TYR A 100 1.30 14.69 3.95
C TYR A 100 1.25 15.05 2.46
N PRO A 101 2.39 15.06 1.76
CA PRO A 101 2.52 15.63 0.43
C PRO A 101 1.76 14.85 -0.65
N TYR A 102 1.46 13.56 -0.45
CA TYR A 102 0.68 12.80 -1.42
C TYR A 102 -0.81 12.97 -1.16
N GLN A 103 -1.50 13.67 -2.05
CA GLN A 103 -2.96 13.58 -2.13
C GLN A 103 -3.33 12.49 -3.12
N VAL A 104 -4.14 11.53 -2.70
CA VAL A 104 -4.61 10.40 -3.51
C VAL A 104 -6.12 10.48 -3.65
N GLU A 105 -6.60 10.56 -4.88
CA GLU A 105 -8.02 10.55 -5.20
C GLU A 105 -8.49 9.10 -5.37
N VAL A 106 -9.54 8.73 -4.66
CA VAL A 106 -10.04 7.36 -4.57
C VAL A 106 -11.53 7.33 -4.85
N LYS A 107 -11.92 6.54 -5.86
CA LYS A 107 -13.30 6.24 -6.20
C LYS A 107 -13.74 4.95 -5.52
N ASN A 108 -14.89 4.99 -4.87
CA ASN A 108 -15.58 3.78 -4.48
C ASN A 108 -16.25 3.14 -5.71
N THR A 109 -15.87 1.90 -6.01
CA THR A 109 -16.31 1.18 -7.21
C THR A 109 -17.80 0.83 -7.22
N GLU A 110 -18.45 0.80 -6.06
CA GLU A 110 -19.86 0.45 -5.92
C GLU A 110 -20.78 1.68 -5.97
N SER A 111 -20.52 2.68 -5.14
CA SER A 111 -21.31 3.92 -5.07
C SER A 111 -20.88 4.99 -6.09
N GLY A 112 -19.71 4.85 -6.69
CA GLY A 112 -19.11 5.89 -7.55
C GLY A 112 -18.56 7.10 -6.80
N ALA A 113 -18.78 7.21 -5.48
CA ALA A 113 -18.35 8.33 -4.67
C ALA A 113 -16.82 8.50 -4.68
N VAL A 114 -16.36 9.75 -4.81
CA VAL A 114 -14.94 10.10 -4.84
C VAL A 114 -14.56 10.78 -3.54
N SER A 115 -13.37 10.44 -3.04
CA SER A 115 -12.81 11.00 -1.81
C SER A 115 -11.29 11.19 -1.95
N CYS A 116 -10.71 12.03 -1.10
CA CYS A 116 -9.28 12.26 -1.07
C CYS A 116 -8.67 11.70 0.22
N LEU A 117 -7.54 11.01 0.08
CA LEU A 117 -6.66 10.59 1.18
C LEU A 117 -5.32 11.32 1.08
N TYR A 118 -4.64 11.48 2.20
CA TYR A 118 -3.36 12.18 2.26
C TYR A 118 -2.29 11.30 2.91
N GLY A 119 -1.12 11.20 2.28
CA GLY A 119 -0.05 10.28 2.68
C GLY A 119 1.30 10.97 2.81
N LYS A 120 2.12 10.57 3.79
CA LYS A 120 3.56 10.93 3.82
C LYS A 120 4.34 10.18 2.74
N ILE A 121 3.99 8.90 2.57
CA ILE A 121 4.60 7.97 1.63
C ILE A 121 3.50 7.33 0.80
N LEU A 122 3.77 7.16 -0.50
CA LEU A 122 2.89 6.47 -1.43
C LEU A 122 3.62 5.25 -2.03
N LEU A 123 3.05 4.07 -1.85
CA LEU A 123 3.56 2.84 -2.44
C LEU A 123 2.56 2.32 -3.49
N LEU A 124 3.01 2.22 -4.74
CA LEU A 124 2.21 1.71 -5.85
C LEU A 124 2.62 0.25 -6.12
N SER A 125 1.72 -0.67 -5.81
CA SER A 125 1.87 -2.13 -5.91
C SER A 125 0.92 -2.72 -6.96
N PHE A 126 0.85 -2.09 -8.14
CA PHE A 126 0.03 -2.56 -9.27
C PHE A 126 0.83 -2.59 -10.56
N ALA A 127 0.33 -3.33 -11.55
CA ALA A 127 0.93 -3.39 -12.87
C ALA A 127 0.76 -2.04 -13.61
N LYS A 128 1.72 -1.59 -14.42
CA LYS A 128 1.72 -0.31 -15.16
C LYS A 128 0.56 -0.24 -16.14
N LYS A 129 0.18 -1.39 -16.68
CA LYS A 129 -1.01 -1.60 -17.52
C LYS A 129 -2.33 -1.55 -16.75
N GLU A 130 -2.30 -1.81 -15.45
CA GLU A 130 -3.43 -1.72 -14.51
C GLU A 130 -3.37 -0.44 -13.67
N ALA A 131 -2.41 0.42 -13.98
CA ALA A 131 -2.25 1.67 -13.28
C ALA A 131 -3.54 2.47 -13.42
N PRO A 132 -3.90 3.25 -12.40
CA PRO A 132 -5.04 4.14 -12.45
C PRO A 132 -4.72 5.28 -13.43
N LEU A 133 -4.73 4.96 -14.72
CA LEU A 133 -4.27 5.80 -15.83
C LEU A 133 -5.40 6.17 -16.77
N SER A 134 -6.66 5.95 -16.37
CA SER A 134 -7.79 6.61 -17.03
C SER A 134 -7.66 8.14 -17.02
N SER A 135 -6.73 8.71 -16.23
CA SER A 135 -6.41 10.13 -16.13
C SER A 135 -5.09 10.56 -16.81
N GLY A 136 -4.38 9.69 -17.53
CA GLY A 136 -3.15 10.10 -18.24
C GLY A 136 -1.97 10.48 -17.33
N MET A 137 -1.87 9.90 -16.14
CA MET A 137 -0.77 10.21 -15.22
C MET A 137 0.59 9.81 -15.81
N ALA A 138 1.47 10.80 -16.00
CA ALA A 138 2.89 10.53 -16.06
C ALA A 138 3.36 10.16 -14.64
N LEU A 139 3.78 8.90 -14.42
CA LEU A 139 4.61 8.59 -13.26
C LEU A 139 5.79 9.59 -13.28
N PRO A 140 6.07 10.29 -12.16
CA PRO A 140 7.13 11.28 -12.16
C PRO A 140 8.44 10.63 -12.63
N LYS A 141 9.10 11.27 -13.60
CA LYS A 141 10.37 10.77 -14.19
C LYS A 141 11.44 10.57 -13.12
N GLU A 142 11.37 11.36 -12.06
CA GLU A 142 12.17 11.23 -10.85
C GLU A 142 11.35 10.65 -9.70
N ARG A 143 11.87 9.58 -9.08
CA ARG A 143 11.33 9.07 -7.83
C ARG A 143 11.65 10.08 -6.73
N LYS A 144 10.72 10.98 -6.38
CA LYS A 144 10.80 11.64 -5.07
C LYS A 144 10.84 10.51 -4.04
N GLY A 145 11.84 10.50 -3.14
CA GLY A 145 12.24 9.34 -2.33
C GLY A 145 11.20 8.76 -1.35
N SER A 146 9.94 9.14 -1.49
CA SER A 146 8.74 8.66 -0.79
C SER A 146 7.71 8.01 -1.73
N LEU A 147 8.07 7.81 -3.01
CA LEU A 147 7.32 7.01 -3.99
C LEU A 147 8.02 5.68 -4.26
N TYR A 148 7.31 4.59 -4.04
CA TYR A 148 7.81 3.23 -4.27
C TYR A 148 6.95 2.51 -5.31
N LEU A 149 7.57 1.67 -6.15
CA LEU A 149 6.91 0.92 -7.22
C LEU A 149 7.25 -0.56 -7.09
N ALA A 150 6.25 -1.43 -7.19
CA ALA A 150 6.47 -2.87 -7.35
C ALA A 150 7.03 -3.19 -8.73
N ASP A 151 7.90 -4.20 -8.81
CA ASP A 151 8.33 -4.79 -10.07
C ASP A 151 7.30 -5.84 -10.52
N GLN A 152 6.99 -5.83 -11.80
CA GLN A 152 5.80 -6.47 -12.38
C GLN A 152 6.12 -7.76 -13.11
N THR A 153 7.41 -8.06 -13.26
CA THR A 153 7.91 -9.33 -13.79
C THR A 153 8.13 -10.36 -12.69
N GLN A 154 7.99 -9.94 -11.43
CA GLN A 154 8.22 -10.78 -10.26
C GLN A 154 7.21 -11.91 -10.15
N SER A 155 7.71 -13.11 -9.87
CA SER A 155 6.91 -14.20 -9.32
C SER A 155 6.24 -13.80 -8.01
N ILE A 156 5.25 -14.57 -7.56
CA ILE A 156 4.57 -14.33 -6.27
C ILE A 156 5.59 -14.29 -5.13
N ARG A 157 6.56 -15.19 -5.13
CA ARG A 157 7.63 -15.25 -4.12
C ARG A 157 8.47 -13.97 -4.11
N GLU A 158 8.99 -13.57 -5.26
CA GLU A 158 9.82 -12.38 -5.38
C GLU A 158 9.05 -11.12 -4.99
N ALA A 159 7.75 -11.05 -5.33
CA ALA A 159 6.88 -9.97 -4.93
C ALA A 159 6.70 -9.89 -3.39
N LEU A 160 6.56 -11.05 -2.71
CA LEU A 160 6.48 -11.11 -1.24
C LEU A 160 7.79 -10.66 -0.58
N GLU A 161 8.93 -11.18 -1.05
CA GLU A 161 10.25 -10.84 -0.52
C GLU A 161 10.58 -9.35 -0.75
N ALA A 162 10.35 -8.84 -1.96
CA ALA A 162 10.56 -7.44 -2.31
C ALA A 162 9.60 -6.52 -1.55
N GLY A 163 8.32 -6.89 -1.46
CA GLY A 163 7.32 -6.16 -0.69
C GLY A 163 7.71 -6.04 0.77
N GLY A 164 8.08 -7.15 1.41
CA GLY A 164 8.53 -7.16 2.81
C GLY A 164 9.76 -6.29 3.04
N LYS A 165 10.76 -6.36 2.15
CA LYS A 165 11.95 -5.51 2.21
C LYS A 165 11.62 -4.02 2.10
N ILE A 166 10.81 -3.63 1.12
CA ILE A 166 10.39 -2.24 0.92
C ILE A 166 9.56 -1.73 2.11
N GLY A 167 8.61 -2.55 2.60
CA GLY A 167 7.82 -2.24 3.78
C GLY A 167 8.69 -1.96 5.00
N ARG A 168 9.70 -2.80 5.25
CA ARG A 168 10.66 -2.60 6.34
C ARG A 168 11.45 -1.30 6.18
N GLN A 169 11.97 -1.02 4.98
CA GLN A 169 12.70 0.23 4.69
C GLN A 169 11.83 1.49 4.93
N ILE A 170 10.57 1.44 4.49
CA ILE A 170 9.61 2.52 4.74
C ILE A 170 9.35 2.69 6.23
N GLY A 171 9.16 1.59 6.95
CA GLY A 171 8.92 1.61 8.39
C GLY A 171 10.09 2.20 9.18
N GLU A 172 11.31 1.74 8.91
CA GLU A 172 12.55 2.27 9.52
C GLU A 172 12.73 3.76 9.24
N LYS A 173 12.44 4.21 8.01
CA LYS A 173 12.48 5.63 7.64
C LYS A 173 11.48 6.45 8.48
N LEU A 174 10.23 6.01 8.58
CA LEU A 174 9.19 6.69 9.35
C LEU A 174 9.51 6.72 10.85
N LEU A 175 10.10 5.65 11.41
CA LEU A 175 10.57 5.61 12.79
C LEU A 175 11.70 6.62 13.04
N SER A 176 12.69 6.67 12.15
CA SER A 176 13.80 7.63 12.26
C SER A 176 13.31 9.09 12.24
N GLN A 177 12.24 9.38 11.49
CA GLN A 177 11.61 10.69 11.46
C GLN A 177 10.87 10.99 12.76
N LYS A 178 10.15 10.03 13.35
CA LYS A 178 9.46 10.19 14.64
C LYS A 178 10.43 10.45 15.80
N ASN A 179 11.56 9.76 15.82
CA ASN A 179 12.55 9.88 16.89
C ASN A 179 13.30 11.22 16.87
N LYS A 180 13.48 11.84 15.70
CA LYS A 180 14.10 13.17 15.58
C LYS A 180 13.29 14.32 16.19
N PHE A 181 11.99 14.12 16.47
CA PHE A 181 11.16 15.12 17.14
C PHE A 181 11.12 14.98 18.67
N HIS A 182 11.76 13.94 19.22
CA HIS A 182 11.80 13.65 20.67
C HIS A 182 13.23 13.77 21.25
N SER A 183 14.17 14.37 20.52
CA SER A 183 15.54 14.68 20.96
C SER A 183 15.75 16.18 20.91
#